data_AF-A0A852V804-F1
#
_entry.id   AF-A0A852V804-F1
#
_cell.length_a   1.000
_cell.length_b   1.000
_cell.length_c   1.000
_cell.angle_alpha   90.00
_cell.angle_beta   90.00
_cell.angle_gamma   90.00
#
_symmetry.space_group_name_H-M   'P 1'
#
loop_
_entity.id
_entity.type
_entity.pdbx_description
1 polymer ?
#
loop_
_entity_poly.entity_id
_entity_poly.type
_entity_poly.pdbx_seq_one_letter_code
_entity_poly.pdbx_strand_id
1 'polypeptide(L)'
;MTHRPDHSLRRLMAEAGLIRPRPSRGADAPGQEFPHTWQEAITTVTELWHGDVERRRFLLDSAFAVGAGSTGALRWLTLPQESAPVAGGHRRVGTADIAAIREVTRSFGELDNRFGGGRIRPAVVKYLDTAVAPLLSDGSYGEATGRALASAAAELTRLAGWMAYDLERHGLAQRYLIQALRLAREAGDHGLGGEILAGMSHQAVYVGQPAHALDLARAAQLSARRAGIFTLLAEAHVMEAHAHAVKGDRTACAASLHEAELAFDRRRGGDEPGWISYFDEAYLAAKFAHCFRDLGDGPATVRHATRSLDMDGRYVRGRMFNLSLLAAGWLRSGDLEQACSAAGEALELSRDLQSARSRSYADDLRRRFAPFAGEAAVKELGERAGSAAV
;
A
#
# COMPACT_ATOMS: atom_id res chain seq x y z
N MET A 1 -35.22 -34.21 -35.48
CA MET A 1 -34.16 -33.71 -36.38
C MET A 1 -33.76 -32.32 -35.92
N THR A 2 -32.70 -32.23 -35.14
CA THR A 2 -32.15 -30.95 -34.64
C THR A 2 -30.68 -30.91 -35.03
N HIS A 3 -30.41 -30.08 -36.04
CA HIS A 3 -29.13 -29.87 -36.69
C HIS A 3 -28.11 -29.37 -35.65
N ARG A 4 -27.06 -30.15 -35.35
CA ARG A 4 -25.87 -29.62 -34.67
C ARG A 4 -25.11 -28.73 -35.67
N PRO A 5 -24.70 -27.51 -35.29
CA PRO A 5 -23.93 -26.67 -36.19
C PRO A 5 -22.55 -27.26 -36.40
N ASP A 6 -22.14 -27.24 -37.67
CA ASP A 6 -20.93 -27.83 -38.20
C ASP A 6 -19.68 -27.16 -37.62
N HIS A 7 -18.85 -27.94 -36.93
CA HIS A 7 -17.60 -27.50 -36.31
C HIS A 7 -16.58 -26.96 -37.33
N SER A 8 -16.75 -27.29 -38.62
CA SER A 8 -15.88 -26.83 -39.71
C SER A 8 -16.07 -25.34 -40.04
N LEU A 9 -17.31 -24.83 -39.94
CA LEU A 9 -17.67 -23.45 -40.31
C LEU A 9 -17.12 -22.42 -39.29
N ARG A 10 -17.07 -22.80 -38.01
CA ARG A 10 -16.44 -22.00 -36.95
C ARG A 10 -14.92 -21.88 -37.08
N ARG A 11 -14.26 -22.91 -37.63
CA ARG A 11 -12.81 -22.93 -37.82
C ARG A 11 -12.39 -22.03 -38.98
N LEU A 12 -13.14 -22.09 -40.08
CA LEU A 12 -12.97 -21.20 -41.24
C LEU A 12 -13.21 -19.72 -40.90
N MET A 13 -14.18 -19.41 -40.02
CA MET A 13 -14.41 -18.03 -39.55
C MET A 13 -13.32 -17.49 -38.61
N ALA A 14 -12.61 -18.37 -37.89
CA ALA A 14 -11.48 -18.00 -37.03
C ALA A 14 -10.20 -17.74 -37.86
N GLU A 15 -9.97 -18.52 -38.92
CA GLU A 15 -8.86 -18.32 -39.86
C GLU A 15 -9.03 -17.07 -40.73
N ALA A 16 -10.28 -16.64 -40.99
CA ALA A 16 -10.60 -15.41 -41.71
C ALA A 16 -10.60 -14.12 -40.84
N GLY A 17 -10.25 -14.20 -39.55
CA GLY A 17 -10.13 -13.03 -38.66
C GLY A 17 -11.46 -12.35 -38.26
N LEU A 18 -12.61 -12.96 -38.58
CA LEU A 18 -13.95 -12.38 -38.32
C LEU A 18 -14.51 -12.72 -36.93
N ILE A 19 -13.85 -13.60 -36.16
CA ILE A 19 -14.19 -13.93 -34.78
C ILE A 19 -12.90 -13.90 -33.95
N ARG A 20 -12.78 -12.95 -33.03
CA ARG A 20 -11.68 -12.95 -32.04
C ARG A 20 -11.83 -14.18 -31.11
N PRO A 21 -10.76 -14.96 -30.87
CA PRO A 21 -10.84 -16.07 -29.93
C PRO A 21 -11.15 -15.53 -28.53
N ARG A 22 -12.13 -16.16 -27.86
CA ARG A 22 -12.41 -15.90 -26.45
C ARG A 22 -11.20 -16.38 -25.65
N PRO A 23 -10.57 -15.55 -24.80
CA PRO A 23 -9.44 -16.01 -24.00
C PRO A 23 -9.87 -17.17 -23.09
N SER A 24 -9.00 -18.17 -23.01
CA SER A 24 -9.16 -19.37 -22.20
C SER A 24 -9.37 -19.01 -20.72
N ARG A 25 -10.27 -19.74 -20.05
CA ARG A 25 -10.37 -19.74 -18.58
C ARG A 25 -9.03 -20.24 -18.03
N GLY A 26 -8.22 -19.32 -17.48
CA GLY A 26 -6.90 -19.60 -16.92
C GLY A 26 -5.81 -18.57 -17.24
N ALA A 27 -6.08 -17.52 -18.03
CA ALA A 27 -5.12 -16.45 -18.30
C ALA A 27 -5.06 -15.44 -17.13
N ASP A 28 -3.84 -15.09 -16.71
CA ASP A 28 -3.53 -14.20 -15.60
C ASP A 28 -4.42 -12.95 -15.57
N ALA A 29 -5.04 -12.70 -14.42
CA ALA A 29 -5.76 -11.46 -14.22
C ALA A 29 -4.79 -10.27 -14.43
N PRO A 30 -5.22 -9.15 -15.05
CA PRO A 30 -4.36 -8.01 -15.32
C PRO A 30 -3.72 -7.45 -14.04
N GLY A 31 -2.50 -6.93 -14.19
CA GLY A 31 -1.83 -6.14 -13.16
C GLY A 31 -0.92 -6.90 -12.19
N GLN A 32 -0.80 -8.23 -12.29
CA GLN A 32 0.07 -9.02 -11.41
C GLN A 32 1.51 -9.11 -11.89
N GLU A 33 1.73 -9.04 -13.20
CA GLU A 33 3.05 -8.95 -13.77
C GLU A 33 3.50 -7.49 -13.88
N PHE A 34 4.81 -7.28 -13.87
CA PHE A 34 5.41 -5.97 -14.13
C PHE A 34 5.71 -5.86 -15.63
N PRO A 35 4.94 -5.09 -16.42
CA PRO A 35 5.05 -5.07 -17.87
C PRO A 35 6.46 -4.72 -18.38
N HIS A 36 6.85 -5.24 -19.54
CA HIS A 36 8.17 -4.95 -20.09
C HIS A 36 8.15 -3.57 -20.75
N THR A 37 7.15 -3.31 -21.60
CA THR A 37 7.08 -2.07 -22.38
C THR A 37 6.12 -1.02 -21.83
N TRP A 38 6.33 0.25 -22.18
CA TRP A 38 5.42 1.35 -21.84
C TRP A 38 4.00 1.11 -22.40
N GLN A 39 3.90 0.61 -23.64
CA GLN A 39 2.60 0.31 -24.25
C GLN A 39 1.85 -0.81 -23.51
N GLU A 40 2.57 -1.87 -23.11
CA GLU A 40 2.03 -2.92 -22.27
C GLU A 40 1.62 -2.40 -20.88
N ALA A 41 2.40 -1.47 -20.31
CA ALA A 41 2.09 -0.84 -19.03
C ALA A 41 0.78 -0.05 -19.09
N ILE A 42 0.58 0.78 -20.13
CA ILE A 42 -0.69 1.50 -20.34
C ILE A 42 -1.85 0.52 -20.50
N THR A 43 -1.70 -0.49 -21.34
CA THR A 43 -2.76 -1.49 -21.58
C THR A 43 -3.13 -2.21 -20.28
N THR A 44 -2.14 -2.72 -19.56
CA THR A 44 -2.34 -3.50 -18.32
C THR A 44 -2.98 -2.66 -17.22
N VAL A 45 -2.52 -1.42 -17.03
CA VAL A 45 -2.99 -0.58 -15.93
C VAL A 45 -4.40 -0.05 -16.19
N THR A 46 -4.73 0.30 -17.44
CA THR A 46 -6.07 0.76 -17.81
C THR A 46 -7.09 -0.38 -17.76
N GLU A 47 -6.72 -1.59 -18.17
CA GLU A 47 -7.56 -2.79 -17.99
C GLU A 47 -7.80 -3.12 -16.51
N LEU A 48 -6.79 -2.94 -15.64
CA LEU A 48 -6.92 -3.12 -14.20
C LEU A 48 -7.93 -2.12 -13.60
N TRP A 49 -7.80 -0.83 -13.93
CA TRP A 49 -8.72 0.20 -13.44
C TRP A 49 -10.16 -0.05 -13.92
N HIS A 50 -10.32 -0.31 -15.22
CA HIS A 50 -11.60 -0.58 -15.82
C HIS A 50 -12.28 -1.81 -15.20
N GLY A 51 -11.53 -2.90 -15.03
CA GLY A 51 -12.04 -4.12 -14.41
C GLY A 51 -12.48 -3.94 -12.95
N ASP A 52 -11.83 -3.04 -12.21
CA ASP A 52 -12.22 -2.70 -10.84
C ASP A 52 -13.48 -1.80 -10.81
N VAL A 53 -13.60 -0.83 -11.73
CA VAL A 53 -14.86 -0.05 -11.92
C VAL A 53 -16.03 -0.98 -12.22
N GLU A 54 -15.84 -1.95 -13.12
CA GLU A 54 -16.84 -2.96 -13.47
C GLU A 54 -17.09 -4.00 -12.35
N ARG A 55 -16.36 -3.92 -11.24
CA ARG A 55 -16.44 -4.84 -10.10
C ARG A 55 -16.27 -6.30 -10.52
N ARG A 56 -15.34 -6.58 -11.45
CA ARG A 56 -15.07 -7.95 -11.92
C ARG A 56 -14.61 -8.81 -10.74
N ARG A 57 -15.41 -9.84 -10.40
CA ARG A 57 -15.19 -10.68 -9.22
C ARG A 57 -13.79 -11.26 -9.12
N PHE A 58 -13.20 -11.70 -10.22
CA PHE A 58 -11.86 -12.29 -10.20
C PHE A 58 -10.76 -11.30 -9.75
N LEU A 59 -10.95 -9.98 -9.92
CA LEU A 59 -10.03 -8.96 -9.39
C LEU A 59 -10.30 -8.70 -7.91
N LEU A 60 -11.58 -8.56 -7.54
CA LEU A 60 -12.00 -8.25 -6.18
C LEU A 60 -11.69 -9.39 -5.19
N ASP A 61 -11.83 -10.63 -5.65
CA ASP A 61 -11.62 -11.87 -4.88
C ASP A 61 -10.18 -12.40 -5.07
N SER A 62 -9.27 -11.61 -5.67
CA SER A 62 -7.92 -12.07 -5.96
C SER A 62 -7.09 -12.27 -4.69
N ALA A 63 -6.41 -13.42 -4.62
CA ALA A 63 -5.47 -13.72 -3.55
C ALA A 63 -4.13 -12.97 -3.76
N PHE A 64 -3.42 -12.73 -2.66
CA PHE A 64 -2.05 -12.24 -2.70
C PHE A 64 -1.13 -13.31 -3.29
N ALA A 65 -0.37 -12.99 -4.34
CA ALA A 65 0.59 -13.94 -4.91
C ALA A 65 1.97 -13.73 -4.30
N VAL A 66 2.50 -14.79 -3.69
CA VAL A 66 3.88 -14.82 -3.18
C VAL A 66 4.84 -14.66 -4.36
N GLY A 67 5.84 -13.79 -4.22
CA GLY A 67 6.90 -13.59 -5.21
C GLY A 67 6.60 -12.51 -6.26
N ALA A 68 5.35 -12.22 -6.59
CA ALA A 68 5.01 -11.21 -7.63
C ALA A 68 5.63 -9.83 -7.34
N GLY A 69 5.62 -9.39 -6.08
CA GLY A 69 6.30 -8.17 -5.66
C GLY A 69 7.84 -8.20 -5.80
N SER A 70 8.50 -9.35 -5.56
CA SER A 70 9.95 -9.50 -5.65
C SER A 70 10.36 -9.50 -7.11
N THR A 71 9.57 -10.14 -7.98
CA THR A 71 9.74 -10.03 -9.44
C THR A 71 9.56 -8.60 -9.92
N GLY A 72 8.55 -7.88 -9.41
CA GLY A 72 8.36 -6.46 -9.69
C GLY A 72 9.54 -5.59 -9.22
N ALA A 73 10.05 -5.82 -8.02
CA ALA A 73 11.22 -5.12 -7.48
C ALA A 73 12.50 -5.43 -8.26
N LEU A 74 12.72 -6.68 -8.65
CA LEU A 74 13.84 -7.07 -9.50
C LEU A 74 13.75 -6.34 -10.83
N ARG A 75 12.59 -6.36 -11.51
CA ARG A 75 12.37 -5.65 -12.77
C ARG A 75 12.53 -4.14 -12.62
N TRP A 76 12.08 -3.57 -11.50
CA TRP A 76 12.33 -2.17 -11.15
C TRP A 76 13.83 -1.83 -11.08
N LEU A 77 14.68 -2.74 -10.59
CA LEU A 77 16.12 -2.48 -10.45
C LEU A 77 16.91 -2.80 -11.72
N THR A 78 16.50 -3.81 -12.49
CA THR A 78 17.36 -4.41 -13.53
C THR A 78 16.93 -4.17 -14.96
N LEU A 79 15.66 -3.82 -15.22
CA LEU A 79 15.26 -3.50 -16.59
C LEU A 79 16.10 -2.31 -17.08
N PRO A 80 16.45 -2.25 -18.38
CA PRO A 80 16.99 -1.05 -18.98
C PRO A 80 15.91 0.06 -18.95
N GLN A 81 16.32 1.31 -18.80
CA GLN A 81 15.38 2.43 -18.98
C GLN A 81 14.94 2.44 -20.45
N GLU A 82 13.63 2.35 -20.68
CA GLU A 82 13.08 2.27 -22.04
C GLU A 82 13.23 3.58 -22.81
N SER A 83 12.87 3.53 -24.10
CA SER A 83 12.61 4.73 -24.89
C SER A 83 11.52 5.55 -24.20
N ALA A 84 11.75 6.86 -24.09
CA ALA A 84 10.93 7.83 -23.41
C ALA A 84 9.40 7.60 -23.51
N PRO A 85 8.61 7.89 -22.44
CA PRO A 85 7.15 7.82 -22.51
C PRO A 85 6.63 8.91 -23.46
N VAL A 86 6.45 8.56 -24.74
CA VAL A 86 5.96 9.42 -25.80
C VAL A 86 4.71 8.80 -26.42
N ALA A 87 3.76 9.64 -26.82
CA ALA A 87 2.56 9.19 -27.51
C ALA A 87 2.12 10.20 -28.57
N GLY A 88 1.63 9.68 -29.70
CA GLY A 88 1.18 10.45 -30.87
C GLY A 88 -0.34 10.43 -31.08
N GLY A 89 -1.12 10.44 -30.00
CA GLY A 89 -2.58 10.39 -30.06
C GLY A 89 -3.23 11.69 -30.49
N HIS A 90 -4.57 11.77 -30.39
CA HIS A 90 -5.35 12.91 -30.84
C HIS A 90 -5.60 13.96 -29.74
N ARG A 91 -5.46 13.58 -28.46
CA ARG A 91 -5.72 14.45 -27.31
C ARG A 91 -4.43 15.08 -26.82
N ARG A 92 -4.23 16.38 -27.01
CA ARG A 92 -3.05 17.06 -26.44
C ARG A 92 -3.11 17.03 -24.91
N VAL A 93 -2.04 16.54 -24.29
CA VAL A 93 -1.88 16.51 -22.83
C VAL A 93 -0.96 17.65 -22.41
N GLY A 94 -1.35 18.40 -21.39
CA GLY A 94 -0.60 19.54 -20.89
C GLY A 94 -0.36 19.50 -19.39
N THR A 95 0.34 20.53 -18.91
CA THR A 95 0.64 20.74 -17.48
C THR A 95 -0.62 20.88 -16.63
N ALA A 96 -1.71 21.42 -17.18
CA ALA A 96 -3.00 21.55 -16.49
C ALA A 96 -3.64 20.19 -16.19
N ASP A 97 -3.59 19.23 -17.13
CA ASP A 97 -4.10 17.87 -16.91
C ASP A 97 -3.33 17.19 -15.77
N ILE A 98 -2.01 17.31 -15.78
CA ILE A 98 -1.11 16.72 -14.77
C ILE A 98 -1.35 17.37 -13.39
N ALA A 99 -1.50 18.70 -13.35
CA ALA A 99 -1.80 19.43 -12.12
C ALA A 99 -3.15 19.00 -11.52
N ALA A 100 -4.17 18.78 -12.36
CA ALA A 100 -5.46 18.29 -11.91
C ALA A 100 -5.37 16.89 -11.27
N ILE A 101 -4.59 15.97 -11.87
CA ILE A 101 -4.38 14.63 -11.28
C ILE A 101 -3.74 14.75 -9.90
N ARG A 102 -2.67 15.53 -9.77
CA ARG A 102 -1.96 15.72 -8.49
C ARG A 102 -2.86 16.31 -7.41
N GLU A 103 -3.66 17.32 -7.76
CA GLU A 103 -4.58 17.96 -6.82
C GLU A 103 -5.70 17.02 -6.35
N VAL A 104 -6.22 16.21 -7.27
CA VAL A 104 -7.20 15.15 -6.95
C VAL A 104 -6.57 14.09 -6.05
N THR A 105 -5.34 13.65 -6.34
CA THR A 105 -4.60 12.71 -5.48
C THR A 105 -4.43 13.25 -4.06
N ARG A 106 -3.98 14.50 -3.92
CA ARG A 106 -3.82 15.16 -2.61
C ARG A 106 -5.13 15.19 -1.83
N SER A 107 -6.20 15.63 -2.48
CA SER A 107 -7.53 15.74 -1.88
C SER A 107 -8.08 14.38 -1.41
N PHE A 108 -7.93 13.33 -2.23
CA PHE A 108 -8.34 11.98 -1.84
C PHE A 108 -7.47 11.40 -0.72
N GLY A 109 -6.17 11.70 -0.70
CA GLY A 109 -5.27 11.28 0.38
C GLY A 109 -5.64 11.89 1.74
N GLU A 110 -6.00 13.18 1.77
CA GLU A 110 -6.49 13.84 2.99
C GLU A 110 -7.78 13.21 3.51
N LEU A 111 -8.72 12.90 2.61
CA LEU A 111 -9.96 12.23 2.96
C LEU A 111 -9.73 10.80 3.49
N ASP A 112 -8.81 10.03 2.88
CA ASP A 112 -8.44 8.69 3.35
C ASP A 112 -7.83 8.72 4.76
N ASN A 113 -6.91 9.66 5.01
CA ASN A 113 -6.28 9.79 6.33
C ASN A 113 -7.29 10.12 7.45
N ARG A 114 -8.33 10.90 7.13
CA ARG A 114 -9.34 11.33 8.09
C ARG A 114 -10.45 10.30 8.32
N PHE A 115 -10.95 9.66 7.27
CA PHE A 115 -12.17 8.83 7.33
C PHE A 115 -11.94 7.34 6.99
N GLY A 116 -10.76 7.00 6.47
CA GLY A 116 -10.47 5.70 5.89
C GLY A 116 -10.92 5.57 4.43
N GLY A 117 -10.19 4.77 3.65
CA GLY A 117 -10.31 4.71 2.19
C GLY A 117 -11.55 4.02 1.64
N GLY A 118 -12.33 3.33 2.48
CA GLY A 118 -13.40 2.44 2.02
C GLY A 118 -14.49 3.12 1.16
N ARG A 119 -14.95 4.31 1.57
CA ARG A 119 -15.98 5.07 0.83
C ARG A 119 -15.42 5.86 -0.35
N ILE A 120 -14.14 6.21 -0.29
CA ILE A 120 -13.48 7.12 -1.24
C ILE A 120 -12.90 6.36 -2.43
N ARG A 121 -12.43 5.14 -2.21
CA ARG A 121 -11.76 4.32 -3.23
C ARG A 121 -12.55 4.17 -4.53
N PRO A 122 -13.87 3.92 -4.55
CA PRO A 122 -14.60 3.82 -5.82
C PRO A 122 -14.52 5.10 -6.67
N ALA A 123 -14.49 6.27 -6.04
CA ALA A 123 -14.34 7.54 -6.75
C ALA A 123 -12.92 7.71 -7.32
N VAL A 124 -11.90 7.32 -6.56
CA VAL A 124 -10.50 7.30 -7.01
C VAL A 124 -10.33 6.42 -8.25
N VAL A 125 -10.80 5.17 -8.19
CA VAL A 125 -10.68 4.21 -9.29
C VAL A 125 -11.47 4.67 -10.52
N LYS A 126 -12.66 5.27 -10.31
CA LYS A 126 -13.43 5.87 -11.41
C LYS A 126 -12.68 7.04 -12.06
N TYR A 127 -11.99 7.88 -11.29
CA TYR A 127 -11.20 8.98 -11.85
C TYR A 127 -9.99 8.45 -12.63
N LEU A 128 -9.31 7.42 -12.12
CA LEU A 128 -8.27 6.71 -12.87
C LEU A 128 -8.78 6.20 -14.23
N ASP A 129 -9.91 5.49 -14.23
CA ASP A 129 -10.51 4.91 -15.45
C ASP A 129 -11.03 5.97 -16.43
N THR A 130 -11.72 7.01 -15.95
CA THR A 130 -12.45 7.93 -16.84
C THR A 130 -11.69 9.21 -17.19
N ALA A 131 -10.76 9.65 -16.34
CA ALA A 131 -9.99 10.88 -16.55
C ALA A 131 -8.53 10.61 -16.90
N VAL A 132 -7.87 9.67 -16.22
CA VAL A 132 -6.44 9.40 -16.39
C VAL A 132 -6.17 8.45 -17.55
N ALA A 133 -6.92 7.35 -17.67
CA ALA A 133 -6.71 6.36 -18.73
C ALA A 133 -6.72 6.97 -20.15
N PRO A 134 -7.67 7.86 -20.52
CA PRO A 134 -7.65 8.47 -21.85
C PRO A 134 -6.45 9.40 -22.09
N LEU A 135 -5.88 9.99 -21.03
CA LEU A 135 -4.67 10.81 -21.15
C LEU A 135 -3.44 9.95 -21.46
N LEU A 136 -3.38 8.73 -20.92
CA LEU A 136 -2.30 7.77 -21.16
C LEU A 136 -2.45 7.08 -22.53
N SER A 137 -3.66 6.62 -22.87
CA SER A 137 -3.90 5.79 -24.07
C SER A 137 -4.07 6.61 -25.35
N ASP A 138 -4.80 7.73 -25.30
CA ASP A 138 -5.17 8.52 -26.48
C ASP A 138 -4.43 9.87 -26.55
N GLY A 139 -3.50 10.07 -25.61
CA GLY A 139 -2.75 11.30 -25.42
C GLY A 139 -1.71 11.58 -26.51
N SER A 140 -1.44 12.86 -26.72
CA SER A 140 -0.32 13.37 -27.49
C SER A 140 0.61 14.12 -26.55
N TYR A 141 1.81 13.59 -26.33
CA TYR A 141 2.80 14.15 -25.43
C TYR A 141 4.23 13.72 -25.82
N GLY A 142 5.17 14.65 -25.63
CA GLY A 142 6.60 14.36 -25.67
C GLY A 142 7.11 13.86 -24.32
N GLU A 143 8.38 13.46 -24.29
CA GLU A 143 9.01 12.77 -23.15
C GLU A 143 8.79 13.47 -21.81
N ALA A 144 9.09 14.76 -21.72
CA ALA A 144 9.00 15.51 -20.46
C ALA A 144 7.57 15.50 -19.89
N THR A 145 6.56 15.66 -20.76
CA THR A 145 5.15 15.60 -20.36
C THR A 145 4.73 14.17 -20.03
N GLY A 146 5.18 13.18 -20.79
CA GLY A 146 4.90 11.78 -20.52
C GLY A 146 5.47 11.29 -19.19
N ARG A 147 6.70 11.69 -18.82
CA ARG A 147 7.29 11.36 -17.50
C ARG A 147 6.49 11.99 -16.36
N ALA A 148 6.11 13.26 -16.50
CA ALA A 148 5.30 13.95 -15.50
C ALA A 148 3.88 13.35 -15.37
N LEU A 149 3.26 12.95 -16.48
CA LEU A 149 1.98 12.25 -16.49
C LEU A 149 2.10 10.86 -15.84
N ALA A 150 3.14 10.09 -16.17
CA ALA A 150 3.38 8.78 -15.59
C ALA A 150 3.59 8.85 -14.07
N SER A 151 4.35 9.85 -13.57
CA SER A 151 4.52 10.10 -12.13
C SER A 151 3.19 10.43 -11.45
N ALA A 152 2.40 11.35 -12.00
CA ALA A 152 1.09 11.70 -11.43
C ALA A 152 0.10 10.52 -11.44
N ALA A 153 0.09 9.73 -12.52
CA ALA A 153 -0.72 8.51 -12.60
C ALA A 153 -0.24 7.44 -11.60
N ALA A 154 1.07 7.30 -11.41
CA ALA A 154 1.66 6.38 -10.43
C ALA A 154 1.24 6.74 -8.99
N GLU A 155 1.28 8.02 -8.63
CA GLU A 155 0.85 8.50 -7.30
C GLU A 155 -0.61 8.14 -7.01
N LEU A 156 -1.52 8.40 -7.96
CA LEU A 156 -2.94 8.09 -7.79
C LEU A 156 -3.22 6.58 -7.77
N THR A 157 -2.50 5.82 -8.61
CA THR A 157 -2.59 4.35 -8.64
C THR A 157 -2.11 3.74 -7.33
N ARG A 158 -1.01 4.27 -6.77
CA ARG A 158 -0.51 3.89 -5.45
C ARG A 158 -1.55 4.17 -4.37
N LEU A 159 -2.20 5.34 -4.39
CA LEU A 159 -3.27 5.67 -3.45
C LEU A 159 -4.43 4.66 -3.53
N ALA A 160 -4.87 4.29 -4.73
CA ALA A 160 -5.89 3.25 -4.92
C ALA A 160 -5.44 1.86 -4.39
N GLY A 161 -4.15 1.56 -4.52
CA GLY A 161 -3.50 0.36 -3.96
C GLY A 161 -3.47 0.37 -2.43
N TRP A 162 -3.08 1.48 -1.79
CA TRP A 162 -3.13 1.66 -0.33
C TRP A 162 -4.55 1.53 0.20
N MET A 163 -5.53 2.14 -0.46
CA MET A 163 -6.93 1.99 -0.05
C MET A 163 -7.43 0.55 -0.20
N ALA A 164 -6.97 -0.20 -1.20
CA ALA A 164 -7.25 -1.63 -1.31
C ALA A 164 -6.60 -2.44 -0.17
N TYR A 165 -5.37 -2.08 0.21
CA TYR A 165 -4.66 -2.68 1.33
C TYR A 165 -5.37 -2.42 2.67
N ASP A 166 -5.89 -1.21 2.89
CA ASP A 166 -6.66 -0.88 4.10
C ASP A 166 -8.03 -1.55 4.19
N LEU A 167 -8.56 -1.96 3.04
CA LEU A 167 -9.71 -2.84 2.91
C LEU A 167 -9.35 -4.33 2.96
N GLU A 168 -8.08 -4.66 3.19
CA GLU A 168 -7.53 -6.03 3.23
C GLU A 168 -7.77 -6.84 1.94
N ARG A 169 -7.95 -6.15 0.81
CA ARG A 169 -8.00 -6.77 -0.52
C ARG A 169 -6.59 -6.94 -1.05
N HIS A 170 -5.79 -7.79 -0.38
CA HIS A 170 -4.34 -7.82 -0.58
C HIS A 170 -3.90 -8.21 -2.00
N GLY A 171 -4.61 -9.12 -2.69
CA GLY A 171 -4.32 -9.43 -4.10
C GLY A 171 -4.57 -8.24 -5.03
N LEU A 172 -5.68 -7.52 -4.82
CA LEU A 172 -5.99 -6.31 -5.57
C LEU A 172 -4.97 -5.20 -5.29
N ALA A 173 -4.67 -4.97 -4.01
CA ALA A 173 -3.66 -4.00 -3.60
C ALA A 173 -2.30 -4.30 -4.25
N GLN A 174 -1.84 -5.55 -4.21
CA GLN A 174 -0.58 -5.95 -4.84
C GLN A 174 -0.55 -5.60 -6.33
N ARG A 175 -1.64 -5.86 -7.07
CA ARG A 175 -1.74 -5.52 -8.51
C ARG A 175 -1.59 -4.02 -8.75
N TYR A 176 -2.35 -3.20 -8.01
CA TYR A 176 -2.27 -1.75 -8.11
C TYR A 176 -0.85 -1.24 -7.83
N LEU A 177 -0.16 -1.82 -6.85
CA LEU A 177 1.16 -1.37 -6.44
C LEU A 177 2.26 -1.78 -7.41
N ILE A 178 2.17 -2.98 -7.99
CA ILE A 178 3.06 -3.40 -9.07
C ILE A 178 2.89 -2.47 -10.28
N GLN A 179 1.65 -2.11 -10.65
CA GLN A 179 1.42 -1.18 -11.76
C GLN A 179 1.84 0.26 -11.42
N ALA A 180 1.61 0.73 -10.20
CA ALA A 180 2.12 2.03 -9.76
C ALA A 180 3.66 2.08 -9.85
N LEU A 181 4.35 1.02 -9.43
CA LEU A 181 5.81 0.91 -9.54
C LEU A 181 6.26 0.93 -11.02
N ARG A 182 5.50 0.27 -11.90
CA ARG A 182 5.76 0.31 -13.35
C ARG A 182 5.63 1.71 -13.93
N LEU A 183 4.60 2.47 -13.54
CA LEU A 183 4.39 3.85 -13.97
C LEU A 183 5.50 4.79 -13.43
N ALA A 184 5.86 4.65 -12.15
CA ALA A 184 6.96 5.41 -11.55
C ALA A 184 8.29 5.16 -12.28
N ARG A 185 8.45 3.96 -12.84
CA ARG A 185 9.67 3.58 -13.57
C ARG A 185 9.80 4.36 -14.87
N GLU A 186 8.70 4.51 -15.61
CA GLU A 186 8.69 5.35 -16.82
C GLU A 186 8.91 6.82 -16.52
N ALA A 187 8.43 7.28 -15.36
CA ALA A 187 8.75 8.62 -14.90
C ALA A 187 10.23 8.81 -14.56
N GLY A 188 10.98 7.75 -14.26
CA GLY A 188 12.32 7.83 -13.66
C GLY A 188 12.27 8.31 -12.21
N ASP A 189 11.13 8.13 -11.52
CA ASP A 189 10.87 8.68 -10.20
C ASP A 189 11.30 7.68 -9.10
N HIS A 190 12.58 7.74 -8.74
CA HIS A 190 13.14 6.82 -7.74
C HIS A 190 12.62 7.06 -6.32
N GLY A 191 12.17 8.28 -6.00
CA GLY A 191 11.55 8.59 -4.72
C GLY A 191 10.21 7.88 -4.60
N LEU A 192 9.33 8.07 -5.57
CA LEU A 192 8.03 7.39 -5.60
C LEU A 192 8.17 5.87 -5.70
N GLY A 193 9.12 5.37 -6.50
CA GLY A 193 9.40 3.93 -6.58
C GLY A 193 9.85 3.33 -5.25
N GLY A 194 10.73 4.03 -4.52
CA GLY A 194 11.15 3.62 -3.18
C GLY A 194 10.00 3.58 -2.17
N GLU A 195 9.13 4.59 -2.20
CA GLU A 195 7.93 4.68 -1.37
C GLU A 195 6.94 3.53 -1.64
N ILE A 196 6.69 3.22 -2.92
CA ILE A 196 5.85 2.08 -3.31
C ILE A 196 6.45 0.76 -2.80
N LEU A 197 7.76 0.56 -2.95
CA LEU A 197 8.45 -0.65 -2.48
C LEU A 197 8.42 -0.78 -0.95
N ALA A 198 8.59 0.32 -0.22
CA ALA A 198 8.50 0.34 1.23
C ALA A 198 7.10 -0.07 1.71
N GLY A 199 6.03 0.49 1.12
CA GLY A 199 4.68 0.08 1.49
C GLY A 199 4.30 -1.33 1.01
N MET A 200 4.85 -1.82 -0.12
CA MET A 200 4.74 -3.24 -0.50
C MET A 200 5.43 -4.15 0.52
N SER A 201 6.58 -3.74 1.06
CA SER A 201 7.26 -4.47 2.16
C SER A 201 6.38 -4.53 3.41
N HIS A 202 5.78 -3.40 3.78
CA HIS A 202 4.83 -3.34 4.89
C HIS A 202 3.61 -4.26 4.68
N GLN A 203 3.05 -4.28 3.46
CA GLN A 203 1.97 -5.19 3.09
C GLN A 203 2.41 -6.65 3.22
N ALA A 204 3.62 -6.99 2.76
CA ALA A 204 4.18 -8.35 2.82
C ALA A 204 4.34 -8.84 4.26
N VAL A 205 4.80 -7.99 5.18
CA VAL A 205 4.82 -8.31 6.62
C VAL A 205 3.41 -8.61 7.13
N TYR A 206 2.44 -7.75 6.79
CA TYR A 206 1.06 -7.89 7.25
C TYR A 206 0.40 -9.22 6.84
N VAL A 207 0.71 -9.70 5.63
CA VAL A 207 0.18 -10.98 5.12
C VAL A 207 1.06 -12.20 5.46
N GLY A 208 2.03 -12.03 6.37
CA GLY A 208 2.86 -13.14 6.86
C GLY A 208 3.95 -13.61 5.89
N GLN A 209 4.47 -12.71 5.04
CA GLN A 209 5.51 -13.01 4.05
C GLN A 209 6.81 -12.22 4.33
N PRO A 210 7.51 -12.47 5.47
CA PRO A 210 8.65 -11.66 5.88
C PRO A 210 9.88 -11.77 4.96
N ALA A 211 10.11 -12.93 4.32
CA ALA A 211 11.21 -13.06 3.37
C ALA A 211 11.02 -12.13 2.15
N HIS A 212 9.79 -12.06 1.64
CA HIS A 212 9.41 -11.14 0.57
C HIS A 212 9.51 -9.68 1.01
N ALA A 213 9.11 -9.38 2.26
CA ALA A 213 9.23 -8.05 2.83
C ALA A 213 10.69 -7.56 2.86
N LEU A 214 11.66 -8.44 3.17
CA LEU A 214 13.08 -8.10 3.18
C LEU A 214 13.58 -7.71 1.77
N ASP A 215 13.23 -8.47 0.74
CA ASP A 215 13.60 -8.14 -0.66
C ASP A 215 13.09 -6.75 -1.05
N LEU A 216 11.81 -6.48 -0.75
CA LEU A 216 11.15 -5.22 -1.05
C LEU A 216 11.75 -4.04 -0.28
N ALA A 217 12.04 -4.22 1.01
CA ALA A 217 12.67 -3.20 1.84
C ALA A 217 14.06 -2.83 1.31
N ARG A 218 14.87 -3.82 0.91
CA ARG A 218 16.20 -3.58 0.34
C ARG A 218 16.14 -2.90 -1.03
N ALA A 219 15.18 -3.26 -1.86
CA ALA A 219 14.93 -2.55 -3.12
C ALA A 219 14.49 -1.08 -2.87
N ALA A 220 13.70 -0.84 -1.82
CA ALA A 220 13.35 0.51 -1.39
C ALA A 220 14.59 1.31 -0.94
N GLN A 221 15.51 0.70 -0.17
CA GLN A 221 16.77 1.34 0.24
C GLN A 221 17.63 1.76 -0.96
N LEU A 222 17.77 0.89 -1.97
CA LEU A 222 18.51 1.23 -3.20
C LEU A 222 17.87 2.42 -3.92
N SER A 223 16.53 2.45 -3.98
CA SER A 223 15.77 3.53 -4.62
C SER A 223 15.89 4.84 -3.84
N ALA A 224 15.79 4.79 -2.51
CA ALA A 224 15.94 5.94 -1.61
C ALA A 224 17.34 6.57 -1.72
N ARG A 225 18.40 5.75 -1.76
CA ARG A 225 19.79 6.21 -1.96
C ARG A 225 19.95 6.88 -3.33
N ARG A 226 19.34 6.33 -4.38
CA ARG A 226 19.38 6.91 -5.73
C ARG A 226 18.61 8.23 -5.81
N ALA A 227 17.51 8.36 -5.07
CA ALA A 227 16.74 9.60 -4.97
C ALA A 227 17.39 10.65 -4.05
N GLY A 228 18.32 10.24 -3.18
CA GLY A 228 18.93 11.12 -2.18
C GLY A 228 18.00 11.53 -1.05
N ILE A 229 16.97 10.71 -0.75
CA ILE A 229 15.96 11.01 0.29
C ILE A 229 16.27 10.15 1.52
N PHE A 230 16.78 10.79 2.57
CA PHE A 230 17.20 10.13 3.81
C PHE A 230 16.02 9.68 4.66
N THR A 231 14.92 10.44 4.69
CA THR A 231 13.69 10.00 5.39
C THR A 231 13.11 8.73 4.77
N LEU A 232 13.10 8.62 3.44
CA LEU A 232 12.69 7.38 2.77
C LEU A 232 13.67 6.23 3.02
N LEU A 233 14.98 6.52 3.13
CA LEU A 233 15.97 5.51 3.50
C LEU A 233 15.74 4.99 4.93
N ALA A 234 15.39 5.88 5.87
CA ALA A 234 15.01 5.50 7.22
C ALA A 234 13.76 4.62 7.21
N GLU A 235 12.73 4.99 6.45
CA GLU A 235 11.53 4.17 6.28
C GLU A 235 11.86 2.76 5.76
N ALA A 236 12.70 2.68 4.73
CA ALA A 236 13.09 1.40 4.14
C ALA A 236 13.87 0.51 5.12
N HIS A 237 14.75 1.08 5.95
CA HIS A 237 15.45 0.34 7.02
C HIS A 237 14.49 -0.15 8.11
N VAL A 238 13.49 0.66 8.47
CA VAL A 238 12.43 0.25 9.40
C VAL A 238 11.58 -0.90 8.84
N MET A 239 11.26 -0.90 7.54
CA MET A 239 10.55 -2.01 6.93
C MET A 239 11.37 -3.30 6.98
N GLU A 240 12.69 -3.21 6.76
CA GLU A 240 13.60 -4.35 6.93
C GLU A 240 13.62 -4.84 8.39
N ALA A 241 13.72 -3.91 9.36
CA ALA A 241 13.68 -4.24 10.78
C ALA A 241 12.41 -4.99 11.18
N HIS A 242 11.25 -4.53 10.72
CA HIS A 242 9.96 -5.14 11.03
C HIS A 242 9.86 -6.57 10.46
N ALA A 243 10.40 -6.80 9.25
CA ALA A 243 10.47 -8.14 8.69
C ALA A 243 11.40 -9.08 9.50
N HIS A 244 12.52 -8.58 10.03
CA HIS A 244 13.36 -9.33 10.97
C HIS A 244 12.67 -9.60 12.30
N ALA A 245 11.94 -8.62 12.85
CA ALA A 245 11.17 -8.76 14.09
C ALA A 245 10.13 -9.87 14.00
N VAL A 246 9.35 -9.92 12.92
CA VAL A 246 8.36 -10.99 12.69
C VAL A 246 9.00 -12.38 12.54
N LYS A 247 10.26 -12.45 12.10
CA LYS A 247 11.04 -13.69 12.07
C LYS A 247 11.67 -14.06 13.43
N GLY A 248 11.54 -13.20 14.45
CA GLY A 248 12.17 -13.37 15.76
C GLY A 248 13.67 -13.04 15.78
N ASP A 249 14.22 -12.44 14.72
CA ASP A 249 15.65 -12.13 14.61
C ASP A 249 15.95 -10.78 15.29
N ARG A 250 16.17 -10.83 16.61
CA ARG A 250 16.43 -9.66 17.45
C ARG A 250 17.66 -8.87 17.00
N THR A 251 18.73 -9.56 16.62
CA THR A 251 20.01 -8.93 16.27
C THR A 251 19.89 -8.17 14.96
N ALA A 252 19.34 -8.80 13.91
CA ALA A 252 19.17 -8.13 12.63
C ALA A 252 18.12 -7.01 12.72
N CYS A 253 17.04 -7.21 13.48
CA CYS A 253 16.08 -6.15 13.76
C CYS A 253 16.75 -4.93 14.39
N ALA A 254 17.55 -5.11 15.44
CA ALA A 254 18.23 -4.01 16.12
C ALA A 254 19.22 -3.28 15.18
N ALA A 255 19.96 -4.02 14.36
CA ALA A 255 20.86 -3.45 13.37
C ALA A 255 20.11 -2.58 12.34
N SER A 256 18.99 -3.07 11.79
CA SER A 256 18.17 -2.30 10.84
C SER A 256 17.49 -1.07 11.50
N LEU A 257 17.06 -1.16 12.76
CA LEU A 257 16.54 0.01 13.50
C LEU A 257 17.63 1.08 13.70
N HIS A 258 18.86 0.66 14.01
CA HIS A 258 19.97 1.59 14.14
C HIS A 258 20.28 2.31 12.82
N GLU A 259 20.32 1.59 11.70
CA GLU A 259 20.49 2.21 10.37
C GLU A 259 19.34 3.17 10.03
N ALA A 260 18.12 2.88 10.48
CA ALA A 260 17.00 3.80 10.32
C ALA A 260 17.18 5.10 11.11
N GLU A 261 17.64 5.04 12.36
CA GLU A 261 17.97 6.24 13.16
C GLU A 261 19.07 7.05 12.49
N LEU A 262 20.16 6.42 12.08
CA LEU A 262 21.27 7.09 11.38
C LEU A 262 20.81 7.77 10.09
N ALA A 263 19.95 7.12 9.30
CA ALA A 263 19.38 7.73 8.10
C ALA A 263 18.46 8.91 8.47
N PHE A 264 17.59 8.74 9.46
CA PHE A 264 16.65 9.77 9.89
C PHE A 264 17.38 11.01 10.42
N ASP A 265 18.43 10.86 11.20
CA ASP A 265 19.24 11.96 11.76
C ASP A 265 20.03 12.73 10.69
N ARG A 266 20.30 12.09 9.54
CA ARG A 266 20.97 12.74 8.40
C ARG A 266 20.03 13.61 7.57
N ARG A 267 18.72 13.52 7.76
CA ARG A 267 17.75 14.34 7.04
C ARG A 267 18.03 15.82 7.34
N ARG A 268 17.97 16.66 6.30
CA ARG A 268 18.05 18.11 6.46
C ARG A 268 16.66 18.68 6.25
N GLY A 269 16.14 19.36 7.27
CA GLY A 269 14.82 19.96 7.21
C GLY A 269 14.70 20.92 6.03
N GLY A 270 13.71 20.70 5.17
CA GLY A 270 13.43 21.54 3.98
C GLY A 270 14.09 21.08 2.67
N ASP A 271 15.03 20.13 2.71
CA ASP A 271 15.72 19.64 1.50
C ASP A 271 15.01 18.45 0.82
N GLU A 272 14.04 17.84 1.50
CA GLU A 272 13.33 16.66 1.01
C GLU A 272 11.93 16.98 0.47
N PRO A 273 11.39 16.16 -0.45
CA PRO A 273 10.07 16.39 -1.01
C PRO A 273 8.95 16.41 0.04
N GLY A 274 8.04 17.38 -0.03
CA GLY A 274 6.98 17.54 0.98
C GLY A 274 6.07 16.32 1.17
N TRP A 275 5.98 15.40 0.19
CA TRP A 275 5.15 14.21 0.29
C TRP A 275 5.65 13.19 1.34
N ILE A 276 6.95 13.16 1.69
CA ILE A 276 7.49 12.24 2.72
C ILE A 276 7.37 12.81 4.14
N SER A 277 6.86 14.03 4.29
CA SER A 277 6.77 14.71 5.59
C SER A 277 5.89 14.01 6.63
N TYR A 278 5.05 13.04 6.22
CA TYR A 278 4.30 12.20 7.16
C TYR A 278 5.22 11.26 7.96
N PHE A 279 6.40 10.93 7.44
CA PHE A 279 7.38 10.11 8.14
C PHE A 279 8.20 11.01 9.06
N ASP A 280 7.63 11.29 10.22
CA ASP A 280 8.22 12.08 11.28
C ASP A 280 8.72 11.21 12.44
N GLU A 281 9.13 11.84 13.53
CA GLU A 281 9.64 11.13 14.71
C GLU A 281 8.57 10.23 15.36
N ALA A 282 7.31 10.67 15.34
CA ALA A 282 6.20 9.87 15.85
C ALA A 282 5.94 8.64 14.98
N TYR A 283 5.98 8.77 13.65
CA TYR A 283 5.85 7.63 12.73
C TYR A 283 7.04 6.65 12.87
N LEU A 284 8.27 7.16 13.00
CA LEU A 284 9.45 6.35 13.27
C LEU A 284 9.27 5.56 14.57
N ALA A 285 8.87 6.23 15.66
CA ALA A 285 8.59 5.59 16.94
C ALA A 285 7.48 4.53 16.85
N ALA A 286 6.42 4.77 16.07
CA ALA A 286 5.35 3.79 15.87
C ALA A 286 5.90 2.47 15.29
N LYS A 287 6.80 2.58 14.31
CA LYS A 287 7.39 1.39 13.68
C LYS A 287 8.40 0.67 14.55
N PHE A 288 9.14 1.40 15.39
CA PHE A 288 9.99 0.80 16.42
C PHE A 288 9.14 -0.03 17.39
N ALA A 289 8.02 0.53 17.85
CA ALA A 289 7.08 -0.18 18.70
C ALA A 289 6.51 -1.44 18.03
N HIS A 290 6.23 -1.41 16.72
CA HIS A 290 5.80 -2.63 15.99
C HIS A 290 6.87 -3.73 16.06
N CYS A 291 8.13 -3.38 15.82
CA CYS A 291 9.23 -4.32 15.88
C CYS A 291 9.36 -4.92 17.30
N PHE A 292 9.33 -4.08 18.34
CA PHE A 292 9.44 -4.56 19.71
C PHE A 292 8.24 -5.40 20.15
N ARG A 293 7.02 -5.07 19.69
CA ARG A 293 5.83 -5.88 19.94
C ARG A 293 6.01 -7.29 19.38
N ASP A 294 6.47 -7.40 18.15
CA ASP A 294 6.63 -8.69 17.47
C ASP A 294 7.77 -9.53 18.04
N LEU A 295 8.79 -8.87 18.59
CA LEU A 295 9.84 -9.52 19.38
C LEU A 295 9.38 -9.92 20.80
N GLY A 296 8.21 -9.46 21.25
CA GLY A 296 7.67 -9.72 22.59
C GLY A 296 8.28 -8.83 23.70
N ASP A 297 8.92 -7.72 23.34
CA ASP A 297 9.50 -6.77 24.30
C ASP A 297 8.46 -5.72 24.72
N GLY A 298 7.71 -6.02 25.79
CA GLY A 298 6.66 -5.15 26.32
C GLY A 298 7.15 -3.74 26.70
N PRO A 299 8.19 -3.61 27.55
CA PRO A 299 8.71 -2.31 27.95
C PRO A 299 9.19 -1.43 26.78
N ALA A 300 9.89 -1.99 25.80
CA ALA A 300 10.30 -1.23 24.63
C ALA A 300 9.10 -0.85 23.74
N THR A 301 8.11 -1.74 23.60
CA THR A 301 6.86 -1.45 22.90
C THR A 301 6.16 -0.25 23.52
N VAL A 302 5.96 -0.25 24.84
CA VAL A 302 5.31 0.86 25.57
C VAL A 302 6.04 2.18 25.35
N ARG A 303 7.37 2.20 25.52
CA ARG A 303 8.18 3.41 25.36
C ARG A 303 8.00 4.04 23.98
N HIS A 304 8.11 3.24 22.92
CA HIS A 304 8.04 3.74 21.55
C HIS A 304 6.60 4.02 21.11
N ALA A 305 5.62 3.22 21.55
CA ALA A 305 4.20 3.46 21.26
C ALA A 305 3.67 4.71 21.97
N THR A 306 4.22 5.06 23.14
CA THR A 306 3.89 6.32 23.82
C THR A 306 4.41 7.52 23.02
N ARG A 307 5.69 7.48 22.60
CA ARG A 307 6.28 8.53 21.75
C ARG A 307 5.54 8.72 20.42
N SER A 308 5.00 7.64 19.85
CA SER A 308 4.25 7.73 18.61
C SER A 308 2.88 8.40 18.73
N LEU A 309 2.41 8.69 19.96
CA LEU A 309 1.18 9.45 20.19
C LEU A 309 1.39 10.97 20.10
N ASP A 310 2.63 11.46 19.99
CA ASP A 310 2.98 12.85 19.68
C ASP A 310 2.81 13.20 18.19
N MET A 311 2.13 12.32 17.45
CA MET A 311 1.75 12.52 16.05
C MET A 311 0.72 13.64 15.87
N ASP A 312 0.62 14.16 14.65
CA ASP A 312 -0.43 15.11 14.27
C ASP A 312 -1.84 14.49 14.43
N GLY A 313 -2.70 15.19 15.17
CA GLY A 313 -4.07 14.76 15.50
C GLY A 313 -4.99 14.54 14.30
N ARG A 314 -4.62 15.02 13.09
CA ARG A 314 -5.35 14.75 11.84
C ARG A 314 -5.32 13.27 11.45
N TYR A 315 -4.32 12.50 11.89
CA TYR A 315 -4.16 11.09 11.55
C TYR A 315 -4.91 10.16 12.53
N VAL A 316 -6.24 10.29 12.57
CA VAL A 316 -7.11 9.55 13.50
C VAL A 316 -6.90 8.02 13.42
N ARG A 317 -6.81 7.48 12.20
CA ARG A 317 -6.54 6.04 11.96
C ARG A 317 -5.18 5.61 12.49
N GLY A 318 -4.14 6.42 12.28
CA GLY A 318 -2.81 6.14 12.78
C GLY A 318 -2.76 6.14 14.31
N ARG A 319 -3.46 7.10 14.95
CA ARG A 319 -3.57 7.17 16.41
C ARG A 319 -4.21 5.91 16.99
N MET A 320 -5.28 5.41 16.38
CA MET A 320 -5.92 4.16 16.80
C MET A 320 -4.95 2.97 16.72
N PHE A 321 -4.16 2.86 15.64
CA PHE A 321 -3.14 1.80 15.53
C PHE A 321 -2.08 1.92 16.63
N ASN A 322 -1.61 3.13 16.92
CA ASN A 322 -0.60 3.40 17.95
C ASN A 322 -1.12 3.08 19.37
N LEU A 323 -2.38 3.41 19.67
CA LEU A 323 -3.03 3.04 20.93
C LEU A 323 -3.21 1.53 21.08
N SER A 324 -3.59 0.84 20.00
CA SER A 324 -3.67 -0.63 20.00
C SER A 324 -2.30 -1.27 20.28
N LEU A 325 -1.24 -0.69 19.71
CA LEU A 325 0.14 -1.12 19.93
C LEU A 325 0.59 -0.87 21.37
N LEU A 326 0.24 0.29 21.94
CA LEU A 326 0.49 0.63 23.33
C LEU A 326 -0.21 -0.34 24.29
N ALA A 327 -1.49 -0.64 24.05
CA ALA A 327 -2.25 -1.61 24.83
C ALA A 327 -1.60 -3.01 24.80
N ALA A 328 -1.15 -3.46 23.63
CA ALA A 328 -0.43 -4.73 23.51
C ALA A 328 0.91 -4.72 24.26
N GLY A 329 1.61 -3.58 24.28
CA GLY A 329 2.83 -3.38 25.07
C GLY A 329 2.58 -3.49 26.57
N TRP A 330 1.58 -2.77 27.10
CA TRP A 330 1.22 -2.82 28.52
C TRP A 330 0.80 -4.21 28.97
N LEU A 331 -0.03 -4.88 28.16
CA LEU A 331 -0.45 -6.25 28.43
C LEU A 331 0.74 -7.21 28.47
N ARG A 332 1.76 -6.98 27.63
CA ARG A 332 3.00 -7.77 27.63
C ARG A 332 3.89 -7.49 28.83
N SER A 333 3.83 -6.28 29.38
CA SER A 333 4.51 -5.88 30.60
C SER A 333 3.78 -6.31 31.88
N GLY A 334 2.56 -6.86 31.77
CA GLY A 334 1.74 -7.29 32.91
C GLY A 334 0.92 -6.19 33.57
N ASP A 335 0.85 -4.99 32.97
CA ASP A 335 0.03 -3.88 33.46
C ASP A 335 -1.34 -3.90 32.78
N LEU A 336 -2.28 -4.62 33.38
CA LEU A 336 -3.60 -4.84 32.80
C LEU A 336 -4.47 -3.57 32.79
N GLU A 337 -4.32 -2.70 33.79
CA GLU A 337 -5.09 -1.46 33.90
C GLU A 337 -4.71 -0.49 32.78
N GLN A 338 -3.41 -0.24 32.59
CA GLN A 338 -2.92 0.62 31.50
C GLN A 338 -3.25 0.00 30.13
N ALA A 339 -3.17 -1.32 30.01
CA ALA A 339 -3.58 -2.01 28.80
C ALA A 339 -5.06 -1.77 28.47
N CYS A 340 -5.95 -1.89 29.46
CA CYS A 340 -7.39 -1.64 29.28
C CYS A 340 -7.68 -0.19 28.92
N SER A 341 -6.98 0.77 29.54
CA SER A 341 -7.14 2.20 29.23
C SER A 341 -6.83 2.49 27.76
N ALA A 342 -5.63 2.11 27.30
CA ALA A 342 -5.21 2.33 25.91
C ALA A 342 -6.08 1.57 24.91
N ALA A 343 -6.50 0.33 25.23
CA ALA A 343 -7.41 -0.44 24.39
C ALA A 343 -8.79 0.23 24.28
N GLY A 344 -9.30 0.80 25.37
CA GLY A 344 -10.55 1.55 25.38
C GLY A 344 -10.51 2.72 24.41
N GLU A 345 -9.48 3.57 24.50
CA GLU A 345 -9.30 4.69 23.57
C GLU A 345 -9.18 4.24 22.10
N ALA A 346 -8.45 3.15 21.84
CA ALA A 346 -8.35 2.60 20.49
C ALA A 346 -9.71 2.14 19.93
N LEU A 347 -10.51 1.45 20.75
CA LEU A 347 -11.83 0.95 20.36
C LEU A 347 -12.81 2.09 20.10
N GLU A 348 -12.78 3.15 20.90
CA GLU A 348 -13.58 4.37 20.68
C GLU A 348 -13.27 4.98 19.30
N LEU A 349 -11.99 5.21 18.99
CA LEU A 349 -11.58 5.75 17.70
C LEU A 349 -11.92 4.82 16.52
N SER A 350 -11.99 3.51 16.74
CA SER A 350 -12.25 2.53 15.68
C SER A 350 -13.68 2.58 15.12
N ARG A 351 -14.64 3.14 15.87
CA ARG A 351 -16.07 3.15 15.50
C ARG A 351 -16.37 3.95 14.25
N ASP A 352 -15.77 5.12 14.12
CA ASP A 352 -16.04 6.03 13.00
C ASP A 352 -15.18 5.71 11.77
N LEU A 353 -14.22 4.78 11.88
CA LEU A 353 -13.26 4.45 10.84
C LEU A 353 -13.79 3.36 9.90
N GLN A 354 -13.83 3.64 8.60
CA GLN A 354 -14.21 2.68 7.56
C GLN A 354 -12.99 1.95 7.01
N SER A 355 -12.39 1.08 7.83
CA SER A 355 -11.18 0.33 7.50
C SER A 355 -11.26 -1.12 7.99
N ALA A 356 -10.89 -2.08 7.14
CA ALA A 356 -10.84 -3.50 7.52
C ALA A 356 -9.67 -3.76 8.48
N ARG A 357 -8.51 -3.17 8.22
CA ARG A 357 -7.36 -3.21 9.13
C ARG A 357 -7.70 -2.71 10.53
N SER A 358 -8.54 -1.67 10.64
CA SER A 358 -9.00 -1.17 11.95
C SER A 358 -9.75 -2.22 12.75
N ARG A 359 -10.60 -3.03 12.08
CA ARG A 359 -11.27 -4.17 12.70
C ARG A 359 -10.28 -5.27 13.06
N SER A 360 -9.32 -5.58 12.18
CA SER A 360 -8.30 -6.60 12.45
C SER A 360 -7.42 -6.27 13.66
N TYR A 361 -7.11 -4.99 13.89
CA TYR A 361 -6.42 -4.53 15.11
C TYR A 361 -7.30 -4.68 16.35
N ALA A 362 -8.59 -4.32 16.26
CA ALA A 362 -9.53 -4.51 17.36
C ALA A 362 -9.72 -6.01 17.69
N ASP A 363 -9.78 -6.87 16.68
CA ASP A 363 -9.87 -8.33 16.87
C ASP A 363 -8.58 -8.91 17.45
N ASP A 364 -7.41 -8.36 17.09
CA ASP A 364 -6.15 -8.72 17.71
C ASP A 364 -6.11 -8.36 19.20
N LEU A 365 -6.57 -7.17 19.56
CA LEU A 365 -6.74 -6.79 20.97
C LEU A 365 -7.69 -7.76 21.68
N ARG A 366 -8.88 -8.02 21.14
CA ARG A 366 -9.83 -8.98 21.75
C ARG A 366 -9.20 -10.35 21.99
N ARG A 367 -8.46 -10.88 21.02
CA ARG A 367 -7.75 -12.17 21.17
C ARG A 367 -6.69 -12.12 22.28
N ARG A 368 -5.93 -11.03 22.38
CA ARG A 368 -4.90 -10.85 23.41
C ARG A 368 -5.47 -10.72 24.81
N PHE A 369 -6.62 -10.08 24.96
CA PHE A 369 -7.29 -9.89 26.25
C PHE A 369 -8.14 -11.09 26.68
N ALA A 370 -8.47 -12.03 25.78
CA ALA A 370 -9.30 -13.20 26.08
C ALA A 370 -8.83 -14.02 27.30
N PRO A 371 -7.51 -14.24 27.54
CA PRO A 371 -7.04 -14.92 28.75
C PRO A 371 -7.36 -14.20 30.07
N PHE A 372 -7.65 -12.90 30.01
CA PHE A 372 -7.91 -12.03 31.16
C PHE A 372 -9.40 -11.66 31.29
N ALA A 373 -10.30 -12.32 30.55
CA ALA A 373 -11.73 -11.97 30.51
C ALA A 373 -12.45 -12.05 31.89
N GLY A 374 -11.87 -12.76 32.86
CA GLY A 374 -12.38 -12.83 34.23
C GLY A 374 -12.09 -11.58 35.08
N GLU A 375 -11.08 -10.80 34.70
CA GLU A 375 -10.60 -9.64 35.46
C GLU A 375 -11.57 -8.45 35.36
N ALA A 376 -11.72 -7.71 36.47
CA ALA A 376 -12.68 -6.61 36.56
C ALA A 376 -12.42 -5.52 35.49
N ALA A 377 -11.15 -5.14 35.28
CA ALA A 377 -10.77 -4.13 34.29
C ALA A 377 -11.16 -4.53 32.85
N VAL A 378 -11.07 -5.82 32.51
CA VAL A 378 -11.42 -6.33 31.17
C VAL A 378 -12.93 -6.40 30.97
N LYS A 379 -13.67 -6.72 32.04
CA LYS A 379 -15.14 -6.66 32.01
C LYS A 379 -15.63 -5.24 31.80
N GLU A 380 -15.09 -4.26 32.53
CA GLU A 380 -15.41 -2.84 32.37
C GLU A 380 -15.08 -2.34 30.95
N LEU A 381 -13.93 -2.73 30.40
CA LEU A 381 -13.58 -2.44 29.01
C LEU A 381 -14.62 -3.02 28.03
N GLY A 382 -15.08 -4.24 28.26
CA GLY A 382 -16.12 -4.89 27.47
C GLY A 382 -17.46 -4.16 27.53
N GLU A 383 -17.86 -3.71 28.71
CA GLU A 383 -19.09 -2.92 28.91
C GLU A 383 -19.01 -1.56 28.22
N ARG A 384 -17.87 -0.85 28.32
CA ARG A 384 -17.63 0.41 27.60
C ARG A 384 -17.62 0.21 26.08
N ALA A 385 -16.97 -0.85 25.61
CA ALA A 385 -16.91 -1.15 24.18
C ALA A 385 -18.28 -1.54 23.60
N GLY A 386 -19.09 -2.29 24.36
CA GLY A 386 -20.42 -2.75 23.96
C GLY A 386 -21.53 -1.72 24.12
N SER A 387 -21.47 -0.86 25.15
CA SER A 387 -22.48 0.19 25.41
C SER A 387 -22.49 1.29 24.36
N ALA A 388 -21.38 1.49 23.65
CA ALA A 388 -21.31 2.42 22.54
C ALA A 388 -21.27 1.72 21.16
N ALA A 389 -21.79 0.50 21.10
CA ALA A 389 -22.22 -0.17 19.87
C ALA A 389 -23.73 0.02 19.57
N VAL A 390 -24.37 1.07 20.12
CA VAL A 390 -25.79 1.42 19.88
C VAL A 390 -25.90 2.56 18.87
#